data_AF-A0A7I8EGP2-F1
#
_entry.id   AF-A0A7I8EGP2-F1
#
_cell.length_a   1.000
_cell.length_b   1.000
_cell.length_c   1.000
_cell.angle_alpha   90.00
_cell.angle_beta   90.00
_cell.angle_gamma   90.00
#
_symmetry.space_group_name_H-M   'P 1'
#
loop_
_entity.id
_entity.type
_entity.pdbx_description
1 polymer ?
#
loop_
_entity_poly.entity_id
_entity_poly.type
_entity_poly.pdbx_seq_one_letter_code
_entity_poly.pdbx_strand_id
1 'polypeptide(L)'
;MTDIRHHLPMILSVVRQHLVKAGTSESLRASLRELLSAGYSIGAGRLVTAQGLQSQPFDVVIYDTTIPLPTPVADPSCYDLRQALVVVTFAHELTMPALKDLLQSIASAKALRPIQPEREKRERSERAQTQKKSAQDVQKPARGLKKLLPLGIVACLRLLDVQGQDAEELSLLLDGLLKDQDEHLRPDYVIAQSYQLVYSNPLLTGGAFVPSTIHIARDLVLKKPHPCYVCKQPFTHPHFFYQYLCLRCGDLNYSKRVMPADLTGRVALVTGARVKIGYATTLRLLRAGARVIATTRFPHDAARQYSREPDFPDWQDRLEIYGLDFRYIPVMERFVAYLHESYPALDILINNAAQTVRRPLDYYASLLPFEQAPLAALTPAQRALVRRSHAALPPTPFALPSEALMPSPLALPDDQVSSATLLHAYGTAALRTAALQPSERDSAFFPVGQYDEHQQQIDLRPRNSWTLPFNEIDLTEFLEVQVINVTAPFLLISRLHPLLCRSSFAQRFIVNVSAIEGQFANTKRGSHVHTNMAKASLNMLTHSASARLARDNIFMNSVDPGWISQQSPLTNVEDRKKIQQLLPLDLIDAAARICDPIFTGIMTADVSSGNFYKDYQLTSW
;
A
#
# COMPACT_ATOMS: atom_id res chain seq x y z
N MET A 1 -20.10 9.17 0.37
CA MET A 1 -20.78 8.54 1.51
C MET A 1 -19.71 8.08 2.49
N THR A 2 -19.63 8.69 3.67
CA THR A 2 -18.75 8.23 4.74
C THR A 2 -19.07 6.78 5.06
N ASP A 3 -18.07 5.92 5.00
CA ASP A 3 -18.24 4.55 5.47
C ASP A 3 -18.41 4.62 6.99
N ILE A 4 -19.50 4.06 7.54
CA ILE A 4 -19.76 4.05 9.00
C ILE A 4 -18.57 3.48 9.79
N ARG A 5 -17.71 2.67 9.14
CA ARG A 5 -16.44 2.18 9.66
C ARG A 5 -15.46 3.28 10.09
N HIS A 6 -15.52 4.49 9.53
CA HIS A 6 -14.72 5.63 9.98
C HIS A 6 -15.16 6.13 11.37
N HIS A 7 -16.44 5.99 11.70
CA HIS A 7 -16.99 6.38 13.00
C HIS A 7 -16.93 5.23 14.02
N LEU A 8 -16.61 4.01 13.59
CA LEU A 8 -16.59 2.82 14.43
C LEU A 8 -15.70 2.95 15.68
N PRO A 9 -14.46 3.48 15.61
CA PRO A 9 -13.65 3.68 16.82
C PRO A 9 -14.32 4.56 17.88
N MET A 10 -15.04 5.61 17.45
CA MET A 10 -15.78 6.51 18.35
C MET A 10 -17.04 5.85 18.90
N ILE A 11 -17.79 5.13 18.07
CA ILE A 11 -18.97 4.35 18.49
C ILE A 11 -18.58 3.33 19.57
N LEU A 12 -17.50 2.57 19.34
CA LEU A 12 -16.98 1.61 20.31
C LEU A 12 -16.49 2.29 21.61
N SER A 13 -15.96 3.51 21.53
CA SER A 13 -15.57 4.30 22.70
C SER A 13 -16.79 4.69 23.55
N VAL A 14 -17.84 5.21 22.93
CA VAL A 14 -19.06 5.64 23.64
C VAL A 14 -19.80 4.46 24.26
N VAL A 15 -19.93 3.34 23.56
CA VAL A 15 -20.54 2.12 24.12
C VAL A 15 -19.80 1.66 25.39
N ARG A 16 -18.47 1.72 25.39
CA ARG A 16 -17.65 1.37 26.58
C ARG A 16 -17.84 2.34 27.74
N GLN A 17 -17.80 3.65 27.46
CA GLN A 17 -18.02 4.67 28.50
C GLN A 17 -19.42 4.56 29.12
N HIS A 18 -20.41 4.20 28.32
CA HIS A 18 -21.78 4.02 28.76
C HIS A 18 -21.94 2.84 29.73
N LEU A 19 -21.30 1.70 29.44
CA LEU A 19 -21.32 0.55 30.34
C LEU A 19 -20.78 0.91 31.75
N VAL A 20 -19.71 1.71 31.83
CA VAL A 20 -19.13 2.16 33.12
C VAL A 20 -20.11 2.99 33.95
N LYS A 21 -20.97 3.78 33.31
CA LYS A 21 -21.89 4.71 33.99
C LYS A 21 -23.20 4.04 34.42
N ALA A 22 -23.35 2.73 34.22
CA ALA A 22 -24.61 2.01 34.46
C ALA A 22 -25.82 2.65 33.75
N GLY A 23 -25.62 3.24 32.57
CA GLY A 23 -26.66 4.00 31.88
C GLY A 23 -27.78 3.13 31.29
N THR A 24 -28.89 3.78 30.90
CA THR A 24 -30.02 3.15 30.20
C THR A 24 -29.80 3.16 28.69
N SER A 25 -30.49 2.26 27.95
CA SER A 25 -30.42 2.21 26.48
C SER A 25 -30.78 3.54 25.81
N GLU A 26 -31.58 4.37 26.47
CA GLU A 26 -31.92 5.71 26.01
C GLU A 26 -30.74 6.70 26.12
N SER A 27 -29.97 6.68 27.21
CA SER A 27 -28.81 7.57 27.32
C SER A 27 -27.64 7.13 26.45
N LEU A 28 -27.50 5.83 26.14
CA LEU A 28 -26.54 5.36 25.11
C LEU A 28 -26.89 5.93 23.74
N ARG A 29 -28.16 5.84 23.34
CA ARG A 29 -28.63 6.38 22.06
C ARG A 29 -28.45 7.89 21.99
N ALA A 30 -28.68 8.62 23.08
CA ALA A 30 -28.44 10.06 23.13
C ALA A 30 -26.96 10.41 22.89
N SER A 31 -26.02 9.76 23.59
CA SER A 31 -24.58 10.00 23.39
C SER A 31 -24.09 9.61 22.00
N LEU A 32 -24.65 8.55 21.41
CA LEU A 32 -24.29 8.16 20.05
C LEU A 32 -24.85 9.15 19.01
N ARG A 33 -26.03 9.75 19.23
CA ARG A 33 -26.61 10.74 18.28
C ARG A 33 -25.73 11.97 18.13
N GLU A 34 -25.08 12.43 19.20
CA GLU A 34 -24.15 13.57 19.17
C GLU A 34 -22.92 13.32 18.26
N LEU A 35 -22.56 12.05 18.02
CA LEU A 35 -21.41 11.69 17.19
C LEU A 35 -21.72 11.53 15.69
N LEU A 36 -22.99 11.38 15.33
CA LEU A 36 -23.39 11.03 13.98
C LEU A 36 -23.71 12.29 13.16
N SER A 37 -23.34 12.27 11.88
CA SER A 37 -23.69 13.33 10.93
C SER A 37 -25.19 13.27 10.56
N ALA A 38 -25.70 14.36 9.98
CA ALA A 38 -27.12 14.52 9.62
C ALA A 38 -27.69 13.44 8.66
N GLY A 39 -26.85 12.59 8.06
CA GLY A 39 -27.26 11.47 7.21
C GLY A 39 -27.51 10.15 7.93
N TYR A 40 -27.27 10.08 9.24
CA TYR A 40 -27.53 8.89 10.05
C TYR A 40 -28.49 9.19 11.19
N SER A 41 -29.27 8.19 11.57
CA SER A 41 -30.16 8.25 12.72
C SER A 41 -30.01 7.01 13.59
N ILE A 42 -30.53 7.10 14.82
CA ILE A 42 -30.42 6.06 15.84
C ILE A 42 -31.78 5.71 16.40
N GLY A 43 -32.08 4.42 16.40
CA GLY A 43 -33.30 3.82 16.90
C GLY A 43 -33.08 2.65 17.86
N ALA A 44 -34.17 2.03 18.30
CA ALA A 44 -34.18 0.73 18.97
C ALA A 44 -35.37 -0.07 18.44
N GLY A 45 -35.20 -1.36 18.21
CA GLY A 45 -36.21 -2.18 17.56
C GLY A 45 -35.66 -3.26 16.64
N ARG A 46 -36.46 -3.71 15.67
CA ARG A 46 -36.17 -4.87 14.82
C ARG A 46 -35.72 -4.48 13.43
N LEU A 47 -34.97 -5.36 12.77
CA LEU A 47 -34.70 -5.27 11.34
C LEU A 47 -35.73 -6.08 10.56
N VAL A 48 -36.16 -5.54 9.42
CA VAL A 48 -37.17 -6.16 8.56
C VAL A 48 -36.68 -6.21 7.11
N THR A 49 -36.96 -7.31 6.41
CA THR A 49 -36.71 -7.43 4.96
C THR A 49 -37.90 -6.95 4.13
N ALA A 50 -37.70 -6.72 2.83
CA ALA A 50 -38.80 -6.43 1.91
C ALA A 50 -39.87 -7.54 1.84
N GLN A 51 -39.53 -8.76 2.24
CA GLN A 51 -40.43 -9.92 2.33
C GLN A 51 -41.14 -10.05 3.69
N GLY A 52 -40.93 -9.11 4.61
CA GLY A 52 -41.58 -9.10 5.93
C GLY A 52 -40.93 -10.02 6.98
N LEU A 53 -39.75 -10.57 6.73
CA LEU A 53 -39.00 -11.33 7.74
C LEU A 53 -38.41 -10.37 8.77
N GLN A 54 -38.50 -10.72 10.06
CA GLN A 54 -38.06 -9.88 11.17
C GLN A 54 -36.90 -10.51 11.96
N SER A 55 -35.97 -9.68 12.41
CA SER A 55 -34.97 -10.06 13.42
C SER A 55 -35.55 -9.99 14.84
N GLN A 56 -34.79 -10.49 15.81
CA GLN A 56 -34.95 -10.10 17.21
C GLN A 56 -34.67 -8.60 17.42
N PRO A 57 -35.19 -7.99 18.51
CA PRO A 57 -34.99 -6.57 18.78
C PRO A 57 -33.57 -6.26 19.24
N PHE A 58 -33.10 -5.05 18.91
CA PHE A 58 -31.81 -4.50 19.31
C PHE A 58 -31.97 -3.23 20.13
N ASP A 59 -31.05 -3.02 21.07
CA ASP A 59 -31.01 -1.84 21.93
C ASP A 59 -30.62 -0.57 21.16
N VAL A 60 -29.78 -0.72 20.12
CA VAL A 60 -29.37 0.36 19.24
C VAL A 60 -29.37 -0.13 17.80
N VAL A 61 -30.02 0.62 16.91
CA VAL A 61 -29.94 0.47 15.46
C VAL A 61 -29.45 1.80 14.87
N ILE A 62 -28.26 1.81 14.27
CA ILE A 62 -27.75 2.94 13.49
C ILE A 62 -28.10 2.68 12.03
N TYR A 63 -28.79 3.62 11.40
CA TYR A 63 -29.27 3.47 10.02
C TYR A 63 -29.06 4.74 9.19
N ASP A 64 -28.92 4.54 7.89
CA ASP A 64 -28.72 5.60 6.89
C ASP A 64 -30.07 6.14 6.41
N THR A 65 -30.35 7.42 6.70
CA THR A 65 -31.60 8.09 6.31
C THR A 65 -31.57 8.58 4.86
N THR A 66 -30.42 8.55 4.20
CA THR A 66 -30.26 8.99 2.80
C THR A 66 -30.66 7.91 1.80
N ILE A 67 -30.74 6.65 2.23
CA ILE A 67 -31.16 5.52 1.39
C ILE A 67 -32.69 5.53 1.26
N PRO A 68 -33.27 5.64 0.05
CA PRO A 68 -34.72 5.69 -0.13
C PRO A 68 -35.40 4.34 0.14
N LEU A 69 -36.53 4.38 0.84
CA LEU A 69 -37.38 3.20 1.09
C LEU A 69 -38.40 3.03 -0.06
N PRO A 70 -38.56 1.83 -0.64
CA PRO A 70 -39.59 1.56 -1.64
C PRO A 70 -41.00 1.46 -1.03
N THR A 71 -41.12 1.27 0.29
CA THR A 71 -42.41 1.25 1.00
C THR A 71 -42.19 1.74 2.44
N PRO A 72 -43.04 2.63 2.99
CA PRO A 72 -42.90 3.07 4.38
C PRO A 72 -43.08 1.89 5.33
N VAL A 73 -42.17 1.73 6.30
CA VAL A 73 -42.34 0.73 7.37
C VAL A 73 -43.46 1.21 8.30
N ALA A 74 -44.51 0.40 8.47
CA ALA A 74 -45.72 0.80 9.21
C ALA A 74 -45.54 0.90 10.73
N ASP A 75 -44.52 0.23 11.29
CA ASP A 75 -44.19 0.21 12.71
C ASP A 75 -42.95 1.10 12.99
N PRO A 76 -43.04 2.11 13.87
CA PRO A 76 -41.92 3.00 14.19
C PRO A 76 -40.74 2.30 14.90
N SER A 77 -40.92 1.06 15.36
CA SER A 77 -39.89 0.22 15.98
C SER A 77 -39.23 -0.78 15.00
N CYS A 78 -39.47 -0.64 13.70
CA CYS A 78 -38.92 -1.52 12.67
C CYS A 78 -38.08 -0.73 11.65
N TYR A 79 -36.93 -1.28 11.25
CA TYR A 79 -35.98 -0.66 10.32
C TYR A 79 -35.69 -1.58 9.14
N ASP A 80 -35.65 -1.05 7.91
CA ASP A 80 -35.31 -1.84 6.73
C ASP A 80 -33.84 -2.28 6.78
N LEU A 81 -33.58 -3.57 6.55
CA LEU A 81 -32.24 -4.15 6.57
C LEU A 81 -31.24 -3.41 5.66
N ARG A 82 -31.71 -2.80 4.56
CA ARG A 82 -30.86 -2.05 3.61
C ARG A 82 -30.35 -0.72 4.15
N GLN A 83 -31.07 -0.13 5.10
CA GLN A 83 -30.68 1.12 5.75
C GLN A 83 -29.81 0.84 6.98
N ALA A 84 -29.92 -0.34 7.59
CA ALA A 84 -29.19 -0.68 8.81
C ALA A 84 -27.68 -0.79 8.58
N LEU A 85 -26.92 -0.08 9.39
CA LEU A 85 -25.45 -0.01 9.32
C LEU A 85 -24.79 -0.71 10.51
N VAL A 86 -25.32 -0.53 11.71
CA VAL A 86 -24.81 -1.12 12.96
C VAL A 86 -25.99 -1.51 13.85
N VAL A 87 -25.95 -2.68 14.45
CA VAL A 87 -26.85 -3.11 15.51
C VAL A 87 -26.06 -3.43 16.77
N VAL A 88 -26.52 -2.93 17.91
CA VAL A 88 -25.90 -3.17 19.22
C VAL A 88 -26.92 -3.76 20.15
N THR A 89 -26.53 -4.81 20.86
CA THR A 89 -27.24 -5.28 22.04
C THR A 89 -26.34 -5.30 23.25
N PHE A 90 -26.87 -4.97 24.42
CA PHE A 90 -26.07 -4.89 25.63
C PHE A 90 -26.81 -5.34 26.89
N ALA A 91 -26.05 -5.84 27.86
CA ALA A 91 -26.51 -6.08 29.21
C ALA A 91 -25.39 -5.74 30.20
N HIS A 92 -25.73 -5.15 31.35
CA HIS A 92 -24.73 -4.76 32.35
C HIS A 92 -24.00 -5.98 32.90
N GLU A 93 -24.73 -6.95 33.41
CA GLU A 93 -24.18 -8.22 33.88
C GLU A 93 -24.73 -9.37 33.04
N LEU A 94 -23.86 -10.33 32.70
CA LEU A 94 -24.20 -11.40 31.78
C LEU A 94 -23.94 -12.78 32.39
N THR A 95 -25.01 -13.56 32.47
CA THR A 95 -24.95 -15.00 32.69
C THR A 95 -24.77 -15.73 31.35
N MET A 96 -24.34 -16.98 31.39
CA MET A 96 -24.14 -17.82 30.22
C MET A 96 -25.40 -17.99 29.36
N PRO A 97 -26.60 -18.21 29.92
CA PRO A 97 -27.84 -18.25 29.13
C PRO A 97 -28.11 -16.91 28.44
N ALA A 98 -27.95 -15.79 29.16
CA ALA A 98 -28.16 -14.46 28.60
C ALA A 98 -27.18 -14.15 27.44
N LEU A 99 -25.93 -14.62 27.52
CA LEU A 99 -24.95 -14.43 26.45
C LEU A 99 -25.38 -15.13 25.16
N LYS A 100 -25.88 -16.37 25.28
CA LYS A 100 -26.39 -17.12 24.14
C LYS A 100 -27.56 -16.41 23.48
N ASP A 101 -28.47 -15.83 24.28
CA ASP A 101 -29.62 -15.08 23.76
C ASP A 101 -29.19 -13.83 22.98
N LEU A 102 -28.22 -13.06 23.49
CA LEU A 102 -27.69 -11.89 22.80
C LEU A 102 -26.95 -12.25 21.50
N LEU A 103 -26.16 -13.33 21.52
CA LEU A 103 -25.50 -13.85 20.31
C LEU A 103 -26.54 -14.30 19.27
N GLN A 104 -27.62 -14.96 19.71
CA GLN A 104 -28.72 -15.38 18.84
C GLN A 104 -29.49 -14.19 18.27
N SER A 105 -29.64 -13.11 19.03
CA SER A 105 -30.24 -11.86 18.55
C SER A 105 -29.46 -11.31 17.35
N ILE A 106 -28.13 -11.19 17.47
CA ILE A 106 -27.27 -10.75 16.36
C ILE A 106 -27.35 -11.71 15.17
N ALA A 107 -27.32 -13.03 15.43
CA ALA A 107 -27.46 -14.05 14.39
C ALA A 107 -28.79 -13.92 13.62
N SER A 108 -29.88 -13.55 14.29
CA SER A 108 -31.19 -13.36 13.66
C SER A 108 -31.19 -12.24 12.61
N ALA A 109 -30.44 -11.15 12.82
CA ALA A 109 -30.29 -10.09 11.81
C ALA A 109 -29.45 -10.57 10.62
N LYS A 110 -28.39 -11.33 10.88
CA LYS A 110 -27.52 -11.86 9.81
C LYS A 110 -28.20 -12.95 8.97
N ALA A 111 -29.16 -13.66 9.56
CA ALA A 111 -29.97 -14.68 8.90
C ALA A 111 -31.00 -14.11 7.90
N LEU A 112 -31.33 -12.82 7.96
CA LEU A 112 -32.28 -12.15 7.04
C LEU A 112 -31.79 -12.04 5.58
N ARG A 113 -30.68 -12.71 5.23
CA ARG A 113 -30.10 -12.71 3.89
C ARG A 113 -31.01 -13.42 2.88
N PRO A 114 -31.18 -12.90 1.65
CA PRO A 114 -31.76 -13.69 0.57
C PRO A 114 -30.80 -14.84 0.19
N ILE A 115 -31.23 -16.09 0.41
CA ILE A 115 -30.52 -17.29 0.00
C ILE A 115 -30.57 -17.38 -1.54
N GLN A 116 -29.42 -17.38 -2.22
CA GLN A 116 -29.37 -17.80 -3.63
C GLN A 116 -29.61 -19.33 -3.69
N PRO A 117 -30.58 -19.82 -4.48
CA PRO A 117 -30.94 -21.23 -4.47
C PRO A 117 -29.80 -22.13 -4.99
N GLU A 118 -29.55 -23.24 -4.29
CA GLU A 118 -28.44 -24.18 -4.49
C GLU A 118 -28.35 -24.84 -5.88
N ARG A 119 -29.36 -24.66 -6.73
CA ARG A 119 -29.46 -25.27 -8.06
C ARG A 119 -28.35 -24.80 -9.01
N GLU A 120 -27.90 -23.54 -8.91
CA GLU A 120 -26.78 -23.01 -9.70
C GLU A 120 -25.40 -23.52 -9.25
N LYS A 121 -25.27 -23.99 -7.99
CA LYS A 121 -24.03 -24.58 -7.47
C LYS A 121 -23.79 -25.98 -8.06
N ARG A 122 -24.85 -26.78 -8.23
CA ARG A 122 -24.79 -28.13 -8.83
C ARG A 122 -24.44 -28.08 -10.32
N GLU A 123 -25.06 -27.19 -11.08
CA GLU A 123 -24.77 -27.04 -12.53
C GLU A 123 -23.33 -26.53 -12.79
N ARG A 124 -22.79 -25.69 -11.89
CA ARG A 124 -21.37 -25.29 -11.94
C ARG A 124 -20.41 -26.40 -11.50
N SER A 125 -20.79 -27.28 -10.58
CA SER A 125 -19.95 -28.42 -10.19
C SER A 125 -19.89 -29.49 -11.28
N GLU A 126 -20.99 -29.74 -11.99
CA GLU A 126 -21.04 -30.71 -13.09
C GLU A 126 -20.24 -30.23 -14.31
N ARG A 127 -20.35 -28.94 -14.68
CA ARG A 127 -19.49 -28.33 -15.72
C ARG A 127 -18.01 -28.28 -15.32
N ALA A 128 -17.69 -28.18 -14.04
CA ALA A 128 -16.32 -28.18 -13.54
C ALA A 128 -15.70 -29.58 -13.45
N GLN A 129 -16.50 -30.64 -13.34
CA GLN A 129 -16.02 -32.03 -13.39
C GLN A 129 -15.65 -32.47 -14.81
N THR A 130 -16.32 -31.96 -15.85
CA THR A 130 -15.98 -32.29 -17.24
C THR A 130 -14.67 -31.65 -17.73
N GLN A 131 -14.20 -30.58 -17.06
CA GLN A 131 -12.96 -29.87 -17.43
C GLN A 131 -11.76 -30.17 -16.51
N LYS A 132 -11.92 -30.99 -15.46
CA LYS A 132 -10.85 -31.36 -14.51
C LYS A 132 -10.25 -32.75 -14.79
N LYS A 133 -9.80 -33.00 -16.03
CA LYS A 133 -8.89 -34.12 -16.33
C LYS A 133 -7.46 -33.70 -16.68
N SER A 134 -7.09 -32.44 -16.49
CA SER A 134 -5.68 -32.04 -16.52
C SER A 134 -5.41 -30.84 -15.60
N ALA A 135 -4.25 -30.90 -14.95
CA ALA A 135 -3.65 -29.91 -14.03
C ALA A 135 -4.14 -29.89 -12.57
N GLN A 136 -3.27 -30.42 -11.70
CA GLN A 136 -3.28 -30.31 -10.24
C GLN A 136 -2.79 -28.92 -9.76
N ASP A 137 -3.30 -28.56 -8.58
CA ASP A 137 -2.86 -27.56 -7.60
C ASP A 137 -2.69 -26.09 -8.02
N VAL A 138 -3.80 -25.35 -7.84
CA VAL A 138 -3.78 -23.92 -7.48
C VAL A 138 -4.84 -23.67 -6.39
N GLN A 139 -4.38 -23.24 -5.22
CA GLN A 139 -5.22 -22.68 -4.14
C GLN A 139 -6.02 -21.47 -4.66
N LYS A 140 -7.34 -21.51 -4.50
CA LYS A 140 -8.24 -20.39 -4.81
C LYS A 140 -8.12 -19.28 -3.76
N PRO A 141 -8.09 -17.99 -4.15
CA PRO A 141 -8.10 -16.88 -3.20
C PRO A 141 -9.48 -16.71 -2.55
N ALA A 142 -9.47 -16.35 -1.26
CA ALA A 142 -10.65 -16.06 -0.47
C ALA A 142 -11.42 -14.86 -1.05
N ARG A 143 -12.73 -15.01 -1.24
CA ARG A 143 -13.65 -13.96 -1.69
C ARG A 143 -13.97 -13.05 -0.50
N GLY A 144 -13.52 -11.80 -0.51
CA GLY A 144 -13.97 -10.78 0.44
C GLY A 144 -15.48 -10.53 0.31
N LEU A 145 -16.20 -10.47 1.44
CA LEU A 145 -17.62 -10.16 1.50
C LEU A 145 -17.88 -8.71 1.04
N LYS A 146 -18.65 -8.53 -0.04
CA LYS A 146 -19.24 -7.24 -0.42
C LYS A 146 -20.37 -6.88 0.57
N LYS A 147 -20.31 -5.66 1.12
CA LYS A 147 -21.35 -4.92 1.88
C LYS A 147 -22.77 -5.44 1.66
N LEU A 148 -23.38 -6.11 2.65
CA LEU A 148 -24.84 -6.34 2.67
C LEU A 148 -25.42 -6.59 4.09
N LEU A 149 -24.62 -6.49 5.18
CA LEU A 149 -25.11 -6.70 6.54
C LEU A 149 -24.70 -5.55 7.47
N PRO A 150 -25.55 -5.16 8.43
CA PRO A 150 -25.15 -4.27 9.50
C PRO A 150 -24.10 -4.94 10.39
N LEU A 151 -23.17 -4.16 10.92
CA LEU A 151 -22.20 -4.64 11.91
C LEU A 151 -22.94 -4.98 13.21
N GLY A 152 -22.76 -6.19 13.73
CA GLY A 152 -23.36 -6.67 14.97
C GLY A 152 -22.42 -6.57 16.18
N ILE A 153 -22.83 -5.88 17.24
CA ILE A 153 -22.03 -5.66 18.44
C ILE A 153 -22.79 -6.19 19.66
N VAL A 154 -22.13 -7.03 20.46
CA VAL A 154 -22.60 -7.44 21.80
C VAL A 154 -21.72 -6.76 22.85
N ALA A 155 -22.31 -6.11 23.85
CA ALA A 155 -21.56 -5.35 24.84
C ALA A 155 -21.99 -5.66 26.29
N CYS A 156 -21.03 -5.75 27.22
CA CYS A 156 -21.30 -6.02 28.64
C CYS A 156 -20.27 -5.44 29.62
N LEU A 157 -20.64 -5.29 30.89
CA LEU A 157 -19.70 -4.85 31.93
C LEU A 157 -18.91 -6.04 32.48
N ARG A 158 -19.62 -7.12 32.88
CA ARG A 158 -19.05 -8.32 33.53
C ARG A 158 -19.78 -9.59 33.10
N LEU A 159 -19.03 -10.69 32.94
CA LEU A 159 -19.58 -12.06 32.85
C LEU A 159 -19.55 -12.71 34.23
N LEU A 160 -20.70 -13.18 34.74
CA LEU A 160 -20.84 -13.65 36.13
C LEU A 160 -20.38 -15.10 36.34
N ASP A 161 -20.43 -15.94 35.30
CA ASP A 161 -20.24 -17.39 35.41
C ASP A 161 -18.79 -17.86 35.16
N VAL A 162 -17.84 -16.93 34.97
CA VAL A 162 -16.41 -17.24 34.77
C VAL A 162 -15.67 -16.90 36.06
N GLN A 163 -15.32 -17.91 36.85
CA GLN A 163 -14.59 -17.74 38.11
C GLN A 163 -13.08 -17.62 37.87
N GLY A 164 -12.68 -16.46 37.39
CA GLY A 164 -11.28 -16.13 37.16
C GLY A 164 -11.19 -14.80 36.45
N GLN A 165 -10.31 -13.91 36.91
CA GLN A 165 -9.97 -12.70 36.16
C GLN A 165 -9.06 -13.00 34.94
N ASP A 166 -9.12 -14.24 34.43
CA ASP A 166 -8.21 -14.73 33.39
C ASP A 166 -8.86 -14.63 32.01
N ALA A 167 -8.29 -13.78 31.17
CA ALA A 167 -8.82 -13.46 29.85
C ALA A 167 -8.79 -14.67 28.89
N GLU A 168 -7.88 -15.62 29.13
CA GLU A 168 -7.68 -16.82 28.32
C GLU A 168 -8.83 -17.83 28.48
N GLU A 169 -9.40 -17.94 29.68
CA GLU A 169 -10.54 -18.83 29.96
C GLU A 169 -11.82 -18.31 29.28
N LEU A 170 -12.07 -17.00 29.34
CA LEU A 170 -13.18 -16.34 28.66
C LEU A 170 -13.08 -16.44 27.13
N SER A 171 -11.86 -16.33 26.61
CA SER A 171 -11.51 -16.47 25.20
C SER A 171 -11.85 -17.86 24.65
N LEU A 172 -11.37 -18.92 25.32
CA LEU A 172 -11.62 -20.31 24.94
C LEU A 172 -13.11 -20.68 25.05
N LEU A 173 -13.79 -20.13 26.05
CA LEU A 173 -15.22 -20.33 26.25
C LEU A 173 -16.05 -19.69 25.12
N LEU A 174 -15.74 -18.45 24.73
CA LEU A 174 -16.38 -17.80 23.58
C LEU A 174 -16.07 -18.49 22.25
N ASP A 175 -14.85 -18.97 22.08
CA ASP A 175 -14.48 -19.80 20.92
C ASP A 175 -15.34 -21.06 20.84
N GLY A 176 -15.55 -21.75 21.97
CA GLY A 176 -16.46 -22.89 22.06
C GLY A 176 -17.89 -22.55 21.63
N LEU A 177 -18.46 -21.46 22.14
CA LEU A 177 -19.83 -21.03 21.83
C LEU A 177 -20.02 -20.61 20.37
N LEU A 178 -19.01 -19.94 19.80
CA LEU A 178 -19.08 -19.41 18.43
C LEU A 178 -18.73 -20.49 17.40
N LYS A 179 -17.97 -21.53 17.76
CA LYS A 179 -17.70 -22.69 16.90
C LYS A 179 -18.97 -23.39 16.43
N ASP A 180 -19.98 -23.46 17.30
CA ASP A 180 -21.27 -24.07 17.01
C ASP A 180 -22.16 -23.22 16.09
N GLN A 181 -21.81 -21.94 15.87
CA GLN A 181 -22.49 -21.05 14.93
C GLN A 181 -21.76 -20.97 13.60
N ASP A 182 -22.54 -20.97 12.50
CA ASP A 182 -22.05 -20.64 11.17
C ASP A 182 -21.34 -19.28 11.15
N GLU A 183 -20.16 -19.20 10.53
CA GLU A 183 -19.27 -18.03 10.60
C GLU A 183 -19.94 -16.71 10.14
N HIS A 184 -20.88 -16.81 9.20
CA HIS A 184 -21.61 -15.68 8.65
C HIS A 184 -22.75 -15.18 9.54
N LEU A 185 -23.14 -15.93 10.59
CA LEU A 185 -24.16 -15.57 11.56
C LEU A 185 -23.57 -15.01 12.87
N ARG A 186 -22.27 -15.21 13.09
CA ARG A 186 -21.56 -14.73 14.30
C ARG A 186 -21.62 -13.20 14.40
N PRO A 187 -21.57 -12.60 15.61
CA PRO A 187 -21.43 -11.15 15.76
C PRO A 187 -20.15 -10.62 15.10
N ASP A 188 -20.04 -9.30 14.94
CA ASP A 188 -18.82 -8.65 14.44
C ASP A 188 -17.88 -8.27 15.59
N TYR A 189 -18.43 -7.86 16.73
CA TYR A 189 -17.68 -7.55 17.93
C TYR A 189 -18.40 -8.05 19.20
N VAL A 190 -17.65 -8.58 20.17
CA VAL A 190 -18.12 -8.77 21.56
C VAL A 190 -17.20 -7.99 22.50
N ILE A 191 -17.77 -7.15 23.36
CA ILE A 191 -17.03 -6.18 24.17
C ILE A 191 -17.40 -6.39 25.64
N ALA A 192 -16.40 -6.51 26.51
CA ALA A 192 -16.55 -6.55 27.96
C ALA A 192 -15.66 -5.48 28.59
N GLN A 193 -16.15 -4.74 29.59
CA GLN A 193 -15.39 -3.65 30.21
C GLN A 193 -14.15 -4.16 30.97
N SER A 194 -14.24 -5.32 31.64
CA SER A 194 -13.09 -5.94 32.31
C SER A 194 -12.00 -6.44 31.35
N TYR A 195 -12.29 -6.64 30.05
CA TYR A 195 -11.37 -7.26 29.08
C TYR A 195 -11.17 -6.47 27.76
N GLN A 196 -11.62 -5.21 27.71
CA GLN A 196 -11.53 -4.21 26.64
C GLN A 196 -12.05 -4.57 25.22
N LEU A 197 -11.89 -5.80 24.72
CA LEU A 197 -12.52 -6.38 23.52
C LEU A 197 -12.35 -7.90 23.55
N VAL A 198 -13.46 -8.65 23.56
CA VAL A 198 -13.47 -10.10 23.78
C VAL A 198 -13.55 -10.91 22.48
N TYR A 199 -14.06 -10.33 21.40
CA TYR A 199 -14.16 -11.00 20.10
C TYR A 199 -14.27 -10.00 18.94
N SER A 200 -13.64 -10.33 17.80
CA SER A 200 -13.83 -9.68 16.50
C SER A 200 -13.99 -10.73 15.41
N ASN A 201 -14.94 -10.54 14.49
CA ASN A 201 -15.22 -11.50 13.43
C ASN A 201 -14.10 -11.54 12.37
N PRO A 202 -13.49 -12.71 12.09
CA PRO A 202 -12.41 -12.85 11.11
C PRO A 202 -12.80 -12.51 9.67
N LEU A 203 -14.10 -12.59 9.34
CA LEU A 203 -14.62 -12.23 8.01
C LEU A 203 -14.45 -10.74 7.69
N LEU A 204 -14.21 -9.88 8.70
CA LEU A 204 -13.94 -8.46 8.50
C LEU A 204 -12.55 -8.19 7.91
N THR A 205 -11.58 -9.09 8.15
CA THR A 205 -10.17 -8.92 7.78
C THR A 205 -9.72 -9.85 6.64
N GLY A 206 -10.59 -10.74 6.15
CA GLY A 206 -10.33 -11.60 4.99
C GLY A 206 -9.39 -12.79 5.24
N GLY A 207 -9.16 -13.16 6.50
CA GLY A 207 -8.37 -14.34 6.88
C GLY A 207 -9.27 -15.45 7.43
N ALA A 208 -8.94 -16.71 7.13
CA ALA A 208 -9.53 -17.85 7.83
C ALA A 208 -9.27 -17.72 9.35
N PHE A 209 -10.28 -18.05 10.15
CA PHE A 209 -10.27 -18.08 11.61
C PHE A 209 -8.88 -18.44 12.20
N VAL A 210 -8.13 -17.44 12.66
CA VAL A 210 -6.93 -17.64 13.49
C VAL A 210 -7.37 -17.39 14.93
N PRO A 211 -7.06 -18.28 15.90
CA PRO A 211 -7.44 -18.14 17.31
C PRO A 211 -6.92 -16.89 18.05
N SER A 212 -6.37 -15.90 17.33
CA SER A 212 -5.66 -14.74 17.87
C SER A 212 -6.45 -13.43 17.83
N THR A 213 -7.73 -13.42 17.45
CA THR A 213 -8.53 -12.17 17.34
C THR A 213 -9.16 -11.70 18.66
N ILE A 214 -8.52 -12.01 19.78
CA ILE A 214 -8.96 -11.67 21.13
C ILE A 214 -7.87 -10.75 21.69
N HIS A 215 -8.25 -9.53 22.08
CA HIS A 215 -7.39 -8.39 22.48
C HIS A 215 -6.74 -7.58 21.34
N ILE A 216 -7.35 -6.46 20.91
CA ILE A 216 -6.59 -5.42 20.21
C ILE A 216 -5.68 -4.74 21.25
N ALA A 217 -4.43 -5.21 21.26
CA ALA A 217 -3.26 -4.71 21.99
C ALA A 217 -3.26 -4.88 23.52
N ARG A 218 -2.90 -6.09 23.98
CA ARG A 218 -2.19 -6.48 25.23
C ARG A 218 -2.26 -8.02 25.21
N ASP A 219 -1.23 -8.83 25.02
CA ASP A 219 0.02 -8.92 25.76
C ASP A 219 1.00 -9.87 25.04
N LEU A 220 1.52 -9.53 23.86
CA LEU A 220 2.78 -10.18 23.47
C LEU A 220 3.88 -9.57 24.32
N VAL A 221 3.98 -9.98 25.59
CA VAL A 221 5.13 -9.61 26.42
C VAL A 221 6.29 -10.44 25.93
N LEU A 222 7.20 -9.81 25.19
CA LEU A 222 8.43 -10.43 24.76
C LEU A 222 9.19 -10.88 26.01
N LYS A 223 9.59 -12.17 26.06
CA LYS A 223 10.33 -12.77 27.18
C LYS A 223 11.60 -11.99 27.53
N LYS A 224 12.16 -11.27 26.55
CA LYS A 224 13.31 -10.37 26.70
C LYS A 224 12.97 -9.02 26.08
N PRO A 225 13.46 -7.90 26.63
CA PRO A 225 13.33 -6.61 25.97
C PRO A 225 14.00 -6.62 24.59
N HIS A 226 13.29 -6.14 23.58
CA HIS A 226 13.83 -5.93 22.23
C HIS A 226 14.02 -4.44 21.96
N PRO A 227 15.04 -4.02 21.19
CA PRO A 227 15.21 -2.63 20.80
C PRO A 227 14.16 -2.23 19.74
N CYS A 228 13.46 -1.13 19.96
CA CYS A 228 12.54 -0.59 18.95
C CYS A 228 13.27 -0.20 17.68
N TYR A 229 12.75 -0.59 16.51
CA TYR A 229 13.31 -0.23 15.21
C TYR A 229 13.50 1.28 15.03
N VAL A 230 12.54 2.10 15.48
CA VAL A 230 12.56 3.56 15.33
C VAL A 230 13.37 4.22 16.44
N CYS A 231 12.86 4.23 17.67
CA CYS A 231 13.47 5.02 18.77
C CYS A 231 14.62 4.32 19.50
N LYS A 232 14.95 3.07 19.14
CA LYS A 232 15.98 2.24 19.76
C LYS A 232 15.81 1.91 21.24
N GLN A 233 14.78 2.47 21.89
CA GLN A 233 14.46 2.16 23.29
C GLN A 233 14.04 0.70 23.43
N PRO A 234 14.47 0.01 24.52
CA PRO A 234 14.04 -1.34 24.80
C PRO A 234 12.54 -1.36 25.12
N PHE A 235 11.84 -2.36 24.61
CA PHE A 235 10.42 -2.58 24.88
C PHE A 235 10.14 -4.07 25.05
N THR A 236 9.14 -4.40 25.86
CA THR A 236 8.62 -5.76 26.00
C THR A 236 7.23 -5.92 25.40
N HIS A 237 6.55 -4.80 25.10
CA HIS A 237 5.21 -4.78 24.53
C HIS A 237 5.27 -4.23 23.08
N PRO A 238 5.29 -5.09 22.04
CA PRO A 238 5.23 -4.67 20.66
C PRO A 238 3.86 -4.11 20.31
N HIS A 239 3.84 -3.24 19.31
CA HIS A 239 2.59 -2.79 18.70
C HIS A 239 1.88 -3.95 17.96
N PHE A 240 0.55 -4.02 18.02
CA PHE A 240 -0.24 -5.14 17.47
C PHE A 240 0.03 -5.42 15.98
N PHE A 241 0.30 -4.36 15.21
CA PHE A 241 0.62 -4.45 13.78
C PHE A 241 2.13 -4.59 13.52
N TYR A 242 2.99 -4.05 14.39
CA TYR A 242 4.42 -3.94 14.15
C TYR A 242 5.22 -4.67 15.23
N GLN A 243 5.75 -5.85 14.90
CA GLN A 243 6.47 -6.70 15.84
C GLN A 243 7.79 -6.08 16.36
N TYR A 244 8.40 -5.18 15.59
CA TYR A 244 9.70 -4.56 15.90
C TYR A 244 9.58 -3.13 16.44
N LEU A 245 8.37 -2.63 16.68
CA LEU A 245 8.13 -1.26 17.16
C LEU A 245 7.46 -1.29 18.54
N CYS A 246 7.93 -0.42 19.44
CA CYS A 246 7.22 -0.16 20.69
C CYS A 246 5.87 0.53 20.40
N LEU A 247 4.93 0.49 21.35
CA LEU A 247 3.59 1.05 21.21
C LEU A 247 3.59 2.47 20.61
N ARG A 248 4.32 3.41 21.23
CA ARG A 248 4.39 4.81 20.77
C ARG A 248 4.83 4.95 19.31
N CYS A 249 5.89 4.23 18.92
CA CYS A 249 6.41 4.31 17.55
C CYS A 249 5.47 3.60 16.57
N GLY A 250 4.86 2.48 16.98
CA GLY A 250 3.87 1.75 16.20
C GLY A 250 2.63 2.59 15.93
N ASP A 251 2.08 3.26 16.95
CA ASP A 251 0.90 4.11 16.83
C ASP A 251 1.11 5.25 15.82
N LEU A 252 2.27 5.93 15.90
CA LEU A 252 2.64 6.98 14.94
C LEU A 252 2.76 6.43 13.52
N ASN A 253 3.43 5.29 13.34
CA ASN A 253 3.58 4.68 12.03
C ASN A 253 2.22 4.28 11.44
N TYR A 254 1.37 3.68 12.28
CA TYR A 254 0.04 3.24 11.90
C TYR A 254 -0.86 4.42 11.53
N SER A 255 -0.82 5.52 12.29
CA SER A 255 -1.58 6.73 11.97
C SER A 255 -1.11 7.39 10.67
N LYS A 256 0.21 7.47 10.45
CA LYS A 256 0.80 8.00 9.20
C LYS A 256 0.47 7.11 8.00
N ARG A 257 0.43 5.79 8.19
CA ARG A 257 0.03 4.81 7.15
C ARG A 257 -1.34 5.12 6.57
N VAL A 258 -2.31 5.52 7.40
CA VAL A 258 -3.70 5.80 6.97
C VAL A 258 -4.04 7.29 6.88
N MET A 259 -3.05 8.17 7.06
CA MET A 259 -3.23 9.61 7.07
C MET A 259 -3.91 10.10 5.78
N PRO A 260 -5.09 10.75 5.87
CA PRO A 260 -5.78 11.28 4.70
C PRO A 260 -5.09 12.53 4.18
N ALA A 261 -5.20 12.78 2.87
CA ALA A 261 -4.85 14.04 2.23
C ALA A 261 -5.71 14.21 0.98
N ASP A 262 -6.07 15.44 0.67
CA ASP A 262 -6.75 15.80 -0.59
C ASP A 262 -5.77 16.49 -1.54
N LEU A 263 -5.44 15.78 -2.61
CA LEU A 263 -4.61 16.22 -3.73
C LEU A 263 -5.43 16.38 -5.01
N THR A 264 -6.75 16.52 -4.91
CA THR A 264 -7.62 16.74 -6.05
C THR A 264 -7.15 17.95 -6.86
N GLY A 265 -7.02 17.76 -8.17
CA GLY A 265 -6.54 18.79 -9.09
C GLY A 265 -5.01 19.00 -9.08
N ARG A 266 -4.25 18.26 -8.26
CA ARG A 266 -2.79 18.30 -8.26
C ARG A 266 -2.18 17.31 -9.24
N VAL A 267 -1.05 17.67 -9.83
CA VAL A 267 -0.27 16.83 -10.76
C VAL A 267 1.05 16.45 -10.09
N ALA A 268 1.28 15.15 -9.95
CA ALA A 268 2.48 14.58 -9.37
C ALA A 268 3.28 13.79 -10.42
N LEU A 269 4.60 13.91 -10.42
CA LEU A 269 5.52 13.06 -11.17
C LEU A 269 6.24 12.11 -10.22
N VAL A 270 6.11 10.80 -10.43
CA VAL A 270 6.79 9.77 -9.64
C VAL A 270 7.73 8.96 -10.54
N THR A 271 9.02 8.98 -10.21
CA THR A 271 10.01 8.20 -10.98
C THR A 271 10.18 6.79 -10.43
N GLY A 272 10.38 5.80 -11.31
CA GLY A 272 10.56 4.40 -10.87
C GLY A 272 9.28 3.79 -10.29
N ALA A 273 8.14 4.08 -10.91
CA ALA A 273 6.81 3.82 -10.36
C ALA A 273 6.22 2.44 -10.72
N ARG A 274 6.98 1.53 -11.33
CA ARG A 274 6.45 0.22 -11.73
C ARG A 274 6.17 -0.71 -10.55
N VAL A 275 7.10 -0.76 -9.59
CA VAL A 275 7.16 -1.79 -8.53
C VAL A 275 7.64 -1.18 -7.22
N LYS A 276 7.48 -1.93 -6.12
CA LYS A 276 8.00 -1.59 -4.79
C LYS A 276 7.55 -0.20 -4.32
N ILE A 277 8.47 0.60 -3.79
CA ILE A 277 8.18 1.88 -3.13
C ILE A 277 7.51 2.87 -4.09
N GLY A 278 7.99 2.97 -5.33
CA GLY A 278 7.42 3.87 -6.33
C GLY A 278 5.98 3.50 -6.69
N TYR A 279 5.69 2.21 -6.79
CA TYR A 279 4.32 1.70 -7.01
C TYR A 279 3.38 2.10 -5.87
N ALA A 280 3.78 1.82 -4.62
CA ALA A 280 2.97 2.16 -3.45
C ALA A 280 2.79 3.68 -3.28
N THR A 281 3.82 4.47 -3.61
CA THR A 281 3.77 5.94 -3.57
C THR A 281 2.80 6.49 -4.62
N THR A 282 2.85 5.97 -5.86
CA THR A 282 1.89 6.35 -6.91
C THR A 282 0.46 6.02 -6.51
N LEU A 283 0.18 4.81 -6.01
CA LEU A 283 -1.15 4.46 -5.52
C LEU A 283 -1.62 5.37 -4.40
N ARG A 284 -0.74 5.72 -3.46
CA ARG A 284 -1.06 6.64 -2.37
C ARG A 284 -1.46 8.03 -2.88
N LEU A 285 -0.73 8.57 -3.85
CA LEU A 285 -1.04 9.87 -4.46
C LEU A 285 -2.34 9.83 -5.29
N LEU A 286 -2.57 8.75 -6.05
CA LEU A 286 -3.81 8.54 -6.81
C LEU A 286 -5.03 8.44 -5.89
N ARG A 287 -4.92 7.69 -4.79
CA ARG A 287 -5.97 7.53 -3.76
C ARG A 287 -6.23 8.81 -2.97
N ALA A 288 -5.24 9.71 -2.91
CA ALA A 288 -5.41 11.06 -2.39
C ALA A 288 -6.02 12.05 -3.41
N GLY A 289 -6.29 11.65 -4.65
CA GLY A 289 -6.94 12.51 -5.66
C GLY A 289 -6.01 13.15 -6.70
N ALA A 290 -4.69 12.95 -6.60
CA ALA A 290 -3.74 13.52 -7.57
C ALA A 290 -3.85 12.87 -8.95
N ARG A 291 -3.57 13.64 -10.01
CA ARG A 291 -3.12 13.09 -11.29
C ARG A 291 -1.66 12.70 -11.18
N VAL A 292 -1.31 11.48 -11.54
CA VAL A 292 0.06 10.95 -11.43
C VAL A 292 0.64 10.62 -12.80
N ILE A 293 1.79 11.21 -13.08
CA ILE A 293 2.69 10.88 -14.17
C ILE A 293 3.72 9.89 -13.59
N ALA A 294 3.70 8.66 -14.05
CA ALA A 294 4.55 7.58 -13.58
C ALA A 294 5.65 7.28 -14.61
N THR A 295 6.92 7.18 -14.20
CA THR A 295 8.00 6.76 -15.12
C THR A 295 8.55 5.37 -14.78
N THR A 296 8.92 4.61 -15.81
CA THR A 296 9.51 3.27 -15.69
C THR A 296 10.24 2.87 -16.97
N ARG A 297 11.14 1.89 -16.86
CA ARG A 297 11.75 1.22 -18.03
C ARG A 297 10.81 0.21 -18.70
N PHE A 298 9.75 -0.21 -18.00
CA PHE A 298 8.80 -1.25 -18.41
C PHE A 298 7.35 -0.73 -18.29
N PRO A 299 6.91 0.18 -19.19
CA PRO A 299 5.57 0.77 -19.15
C PRO A 299 4.44 -0.24 -19.34
N HIS A 300 4.60 -1.29 -20.16
CA HIS A 300 3.53 -2.27 -20.34
C HIS A 300 3.28 -3.05 -19.05
N ASP A 301 4.34 -3.57 -18.44
CA ASP A 301 4.22 -4.27 -17.15
C ASP A 301 3.60 -3.37 -16.07
N ALA A 302 4.01 -2.10 -15.97
CA ALA A 302 3.39 -1.14 -15.06
C ALA A 302 1.87 -1.02 -15.31
N ALA A 303 1.47 -0.81 -16.57
CA ALA A 303 0.06 -0.71 -16.93
C ALA A 303 -0.73 -1.96 -16.56
N ARG A 304 -0.13 -3.15 -16.72
CA ARG A 304 -0.72 -4.43 -16.29
C ARG A 304 -0.87 -4.53 -14.77
N GLN A 305 0.10 -4.05 -14.00
CA GLN A 305 0.02 -4.06 -12.54
C GLN A 305 -1.07 -3.08 -12.05
N TYR A 306 -1.04 -1.82 -12.48
CA TYR A 306 -2.02 -0.83 -12.06
C TYR A 306 -3.46 -1.19 -12.46
N SER A 307 -3.66 -1.74 -13.68
CA SER A 307 -5.01 -2.16 -14.13
C SER A 307 -5.60 -3.34 -13.36
N ARG A 308 -4.81 -4.03 -12.51
CA ARG A 308 -5.27 -5.11 -11.63
C ARG A 308 -5.67 -4.64 -10.24
N GLU A 309 -5.40 -3.39 -9.88
CA GLU A 309 -5.81 -2.84 -8.59
C GLU A 309 -7.35 -2.82 -8.49
N PRO A 310 -7.94 -3.25 -7.36
CA PRO A 310 -9.40 -3.33 -7.22
C PRO A 310 -10.13 -2.00 -7.41
N ASP A 311 -9.47 -0.89 -7.05
CA ASP A 311 -9.96 0.49 -7.13
C ASP A 311 -9.47 1.22 -8.40
N PHE A 312 -8.85 0.50 -9.36
CA PHE A 312 -8.40 1.08 -10.63
C PHE A 312 -9.46 1.93 -11.34
N PRO A 313 -10.77 1.53 -11.42
CA PRO A 313 -11.80 2.35 -12.06
C PRO A 313 -11.97 3.76 -11.47
N ASP A 314 -11.59 3.96 -10.20
CA ASP A 314 -11.78 5.22 -9.47
C ASP A 314 -10.71 6.28 -9.81
N TRP A 315 -9.61 5.88 -10.45
CA TRP A 315 -8.47 6.77 -10.71
C TRP A 315 -7.73 6.52 -12.03
N GLN A 316 -8.16 5.56 -12.84
CA GLN A 316 -7.52 5.21 -14.12
C GLN A 316 -7.32 6.38 -15.08
N ASP A 317 -8.21 7.38 -15.07
CA ASP A 317 -8.16 8.59 -15.91
C ASP A 317 -7.13 9.62 -15.41
N ARG A 318 -6.61 9.42 -14.19
CA ARG A 318 -5.62 10.26 -13.53
C ARG A 318 -4.22 9.64 -13.53
N LEU A 319 -4.01 8.46 -14.12
CA LEU A 319 -2.69 7.84 -14.25
C LEU A 319 -2.20 7.85 -15.70
N GLU A 320 -0.99 8.34 -15.92
CA GLU A 320 -0.29 8.27 -17.20
C GLU A 320 1.10 7.66 -16.98
N ILE A 321 1.49 6.66 -17.78
CA ILE A 321 2.72 5.89 -17.61
C ILE A 321 3.66 6.15 -18.80
N TYR A 322 4.86 6.64 -18.49
CA TYR A 322 5.91 6.93 -19.47
C TYR A 322 7.07 5.93 -19.38
N GLY A 323 7.39 5.34 -20.52
CA GLY A 323 8.51 4.45 -20.75
C GLY A 323 9.77 5.23 -21.07
N LEU A 324 10.75 5.22 -20.16
CA LEU A 324 12.08 5.78 -20.41
C LEU A 324 13.12 5.15 -19.50
N ASP A 325 14.36 5.15 -19.98
CA ASP A 325 15.53 4.68 -19.26
C ASP A 325 16.44 5.88 -18.98
N PHE A 326 16.67 6.17 -17.69
CA PHE A 326 17.42 7.34 -17.25
C PHE A 326 18.91 7.29 -17.61
N ARG A 327 19.42 6.15 -18.08
CA ARG A 327 20.75 6.07 -18.67
C ARG A 327 20.86 6.86 -19.98
N TYR A 328 19.74 7.22 -20.61
CA TYR A 328 19.67 7.93 -21.88
C TYR A 328 19.21 9.38 -21.68
N ILE A 329 20.15 10.26 -21.35
CA ILE A 329 19.91 11.68 -21.08
C ILE A 329 19.10 12.39 -22.19
N PRO A 330 19.37 12.19 -23.50
CA PRO A 330 18.58 12.84 -24.55
C PRO A 330 17.09 12.48 -24.51
N VAL A 331 16.76 11.24 -24.12
CA VAL A 331 15.36 10.81 -23.96
C VAL A 331 14.72 11.50 -22.75
N MET A 332 15.48 11.72 -21.67
CA MET A 332 15.01 12.48 -20.52
C MET A 332 14.75 13.95 -20.86
N GLU A 333 15.64 14.61 -21.59
CA GLU A 333 15.45 16.00 -22.05
C GLU A 333 14.20 16.11 -22.95
N ARG A 334 14.02 15.15 -23.89
CA ARG A 334 12.80 15.08 -24.71
C ARG A 334 11.54 14.88 -23.87
N PHE A 335 11.60 14.01 -22.86
CA PHE A 335 10.49 13.80 -21.94
C PHE A 335 10.14 15.09 -21.17
N VAL A 336 11.14 15.80 -20.66
CA VAL A 336 10.90 17.08 -19.97
C VAL A 336 10.31 18.13 -20.92
N ALA A 337 10.83 18.27 -22.13
CA ALA A 337 10.27 19.17 -23.14
C ALA A 337 8.79 18.85 -23.42
N TYR A 338 8.48 17.56 -23.62
CA TYR A 338 7.12 17.10 -23.81
C TYR A 338 6.20 17.39 -22.60
N LEU A 339 6.71 17.29 -21.37
CA LEU A 339 5.94 17.65 -20.17
C LEU A 339 5.59 19.14 -20.15
N HIS A 340 6.51 20.02 -20.56
CA HIS A 340 6.26 21.46 -20.64
C HIS A 340 5.17 21.83 -21.66
N GLU A 341 5.04 21.04 -22.73
CA GLU A 341 4.02 21.23 -23.77
C GLU A 341 2.66 20.62 -23.38
N SER A 342 2.69 19.46 -22.71
CA SER A 342 1.50 18.63 -22.51
C SER A 342 0.78 18.86 -21.19
N TYR A 343 1.47 19.41 -20.20
CA TYR A 343 0.92 19.65 -18.86
C TYR A 343 0.97 21.16 -18.55
N PRO A 344 -0.12 21.72 -18.01
CA PRO A 344 -0.16 23.15 -17.67
C PRO A 344 0.81 23.49 -16.52
N ALA A 345 0.94 22.58 -15.56
CA ALA A 345 1.76 22.75 -14.37
C ALA A 345 2.15 21.40 -13.75
N LEU A 346 3.12 21.43 -12.84
CA LEU A 346 3.50 20.34 -11.95
C LEU A 346 3.42 20.82 -10.50
N ASP A 347 2.95 19.98 -9.59
CA ASP A 347 2.80 20.32 -8.16
C ASP A 347 3.77 19.53 -7.28
N ILE A 348 3.99 18.27 -7.62
CA ILE A 348 4.75 17.32 -6.81
C ILE A 348 5.75 16.58 -7.70
N LEU A 349 7.01 16.50 -7.27
CA LEU A 349 8.03 15.66 -7.88
C LEU A 349 8.58 14.67 -6.85
N ILE A 350 8.42 13.37 -7.11
CA ILE A 350 9.02 12.29 -6.32
C ILE A 350 10.17 11.67 -7.12
N ASN A 351 11.40 11.98 -6.73
CA ASN A 351 12.60 11.32 -7.23
C ASN A 351 12.81 10.01 -6.47
N ASN A 352 12.18 8.94 -6.95
CA ASN A 352 12.23 7.60 -6.34
C ASN A 352 13.07 6.59 -7.15
N ALA A 353 13.18 6.76 -8.47
CA ALA A 353 13.98 5.86 -9.31
C ALA A 353 15.41 5.78 -8.78
N ALA A 354 15.87 4.55 -8.50
CA ALA A 354 17.21 4.30 -8.04
C ALA A 354 17.71 2.91 -8.49
N GLN A 355 19.00 2.82 -8.77
CA GLN A 355 19.74 1.56 -8.88
C GLN A 355 20.69 1.45 -7.69
N THR A 356 20.61 0.34 -6.97
CA THR A 356 21.56 -0.01 -5.89
C THR A 356 22.46 -1.18 -6.28
N VAL A 357 21.90 -2.11 -7.05
CA VAL A 357 22.57 -3.29 -7.60
C VAL A 357 22.18 -3.41 -9.07
N ARG A 358 23.17 -3.59 -9.96
CA ARG A 358 22.94 -3.89 -11.37
C ARG A 358 22.40 -5.31 -11.53
N ARG A 359 21.30 -5.45 -12.29
CA ARG A 359 20.71 -6.75 -12.64
C ARG A 359 20.93 -7.01 -14.14
N PRO A 360 21.38 -8.22 -14.53
CA PRO A 360 21.59 -8.57 -15.93
C PRO A 360 20.26 -8.68 -16.69
N LEU A 361 20.33 -8.82 -18.02
CA LEU A 361 19.13 -8.95 -18.86
C LEU A 361 18.28 -10.18 -18.50
N ASP A 362 18.92 -11.29 -18.13
CA ASP A 362 18.25 -12.54 -17.76
C ASP A 362 17.30 -12.39 -16.56
N TYR A 363 17.63 -11.49 -15.62
CA TYR A 363 16.74 -11.14 -14.50
C TYR A 363 15.39 -10.59 -14.99
N TYR A 364 15.36 -9.93 -16.16
CA TYR A 364 14.16 -9.34 -16.74
C TYR A 364 13.50 -10.21 -17.81
N ALA A 365 14.04 -11.39 -18.12
CA ALA A 365 13.60 -12.23 -19.23
C ALA A 365 12.09 -12.51 -19.22
N SER A 366 11.50 -12.73 -18.05
CA SER A 366 10.05 -12.98 -17.89
C SER A 366 9.16 -11.78 -18.25
N LEU A 367 9.71 -10.57 -18.29
CA LEU A 367 8.99 -9.33 -18.59
C LEU A 367 9.06 -8.96 -20.07
N LEU A 368 10.16 -9.33 -20.76
CA LEU A 368 10.43 -8.91 -22.14
C LEU A 368 9.31 -9.25 -23.12
N PRO A 369 8.70 -10.46 -23.12
CA PRO A 369 7.66 -10.78 -24.10
C PRO A 369 6.45 -9.84 -24.01
N PHE A 370 6.07 -9.42 -22.81
CA PHE A 370 4.95 -8.50 -22.62
C PHE A 370 5.33 -7.05 -22.90
N GLU A 371 6.58 -6.68 -22.61
CA GLU A 371 7.09 -5.34 -22.91
C GLU A 371 7.28 -5.09 -24.41
N GLN A 372 7.67 -6.12 -25.15
CA GLN A 372 7.83 -6.09 -26.61
C GLN A 372 6.50 -6.27 -27.38
N ALA A 373 5.40 -6.59 -26.68
CA ALA A 373 4.11 -6.77 -27.32
C ALA A 373 3.65 -5.45 -27.98
N PRO A 374 3.08 -5.48 -29.19
CA PRO A 374 2.60 -4.27 -29.84
C PRO A 374 1.48 -3.63 -29.01
N LEU A 375 1.32 -2.31 -29.10
CA LEU A 375 0.28 -1.57 -28.38
C LEU A 375 -1.11 -2.18 -28.62
N ALA A 376 -1.37 -2.70 -29.83
CA ALA A 376 -2.55 -3.48 -30.24
C ALA A 376 -2.90 -4.66 -29.31
N ALA A 377 -1.93 -5.32 -28.70
CA ALA A 377 -2.13 -6.49 -27.84
C ALA A 377 -2.56 -6.13 -26.40
N LEU A 378 -2.40 -4.88 -25.97
CA LEU A 378 -2.83 -4.43 -24.64
C LEU A 378 -4.35 -4.28 -24.56
N THR A 379 -4.93 -4.52 -23.38
CA THR A 379 -6.34 -4.19 -23.14
C THR A 379 -6.59 -2.68 -23.33
N PRO A 380 -7.82 -2.23 -23.63
CA PRO A 380 -8.13 -0.81 -23.79
C PRO A 380 -7.70 0.05 -22.59
N ALA A 381 -7.90 -0.45 -21.37
CA ALA A 381 -7.48 0.21 -20.14
C ALA A 381 -5.95 0.35 -20.05
N GLN A 382 -5.19 -0.72 -20.29
CA GLN A 382 -3.72 -0.67 -20.26
C GLN A 382 -3.16 0.26 -21.33
N ARG A 383 -3.73 0.19 -22.54
CA ARG A 383 -3.38 1.05 -23.67
C ARG A 383 -3.59 2.52 -23.33
N ALA A 384 -4.69 2.87 -22.67
CA ALA A 384 -4.98 4.23 -22.27
C ALA A 384 -3.87 4.84 -21.39
N LEU A 385 -3.30 4.03 -20.48
CA LEU A 385 -2.24 4.46 -19.57
C LEU A 385 -0.90 4.73 -20.26
N VAL A 386 -0.59 4.07 -21.39
CA VAL A 386 0.73 4.14 -22.05
C VAL A 386 0.72 4.84 -23.40
N ARG A 387 -0.45 5.13 -23.97
CA ARG A 387 -0.57 5.68 -25.34
C ARG A 387 0.22 6.98 -25.54
N ARG A 388 0.24 7.86 -24.54
CA ARG A 388 0.97 9.14 -24.61
C ARG A 388 2.46 8.91 -24.67
N SER A 389 2.96 7.94 -23.91
CA SER A 389 4.37 7.54 -23.96
C SER A 389 4.78 7.03 -25.33
N HIS A 390 4.01 6.12 -25.92
CA HIS A 390 4.29 5.55 -27.25
C HIS A 390 4.26 6.61 -28.36
N ALA A 391 3.43 7.64 -28.21
CA ALA A 391 3.38 8.75 -29.16
C ALA A 391 4.54 9.75 -28.96
N ALA A 392 4.93 10.00 -27.71
CA ALA A 392 5.85 11.10 -27.36
C ALA A 392 7.33 10.68 -27.32
N LEU A 393 7.63 9.43 -26.95
CA LEU A 393 8.97 8.95 -26.63
C LEU A 393 9.38 7.75 -27.50
N PRO A 394 10.68 7.58 -27.78
CA PRO A 394 11.17 6.34 -28.39
C PRO A 394 10.91 5.14 -27.46
N PRO A 395 10.79 3.92 -28.01
CA PRO A 395 10.66 2.71 -27.20
C PRO A 395 11.88 2.55 -26.28
N THR A 396 11.65 1.99 -25.09
CA THR A 396 12.76 1.65 -24.19
C THR A 396 13.57 0.50 -24.78
N PRO A 397 14.85 0.34 -24.39
CA PRO A 397 15.65 -0.80 -24.83
C PRO A 397 15.01 -2.17 -24.58
N PHE A 398 14.16 -2.28 -23.56
CA PHE A 398 13.48 -3.53 -23.19
C PHE A 398 12.25 -3.82 -24.05
N ALA A 399 11.74 -2.81 -24.79
CA ALA A 399 10.62 -2.96 -25.72
C ALA A 399 11.08 -3.30 -27.15
N LEU A 400 12.39 -3.30 -27.43
CA LEU A 400 12.95 -3.66 -28.73
C LEU A 400 13.28 -5.16 -28.79
N PRO A 401 13.02 -5.84 -29.93
CA PRO A 401 13.49 -7.21 -30.15
C PRO A 401 15.02 -7.31 -30.08
N SER A 402 15.56 -8.45 -29.66
CA SER A 402 17.02 -8.66 -29.53
C SER A 402 17.80 -8.42 -30.83
N GLU A 403 17.16 -8.58 -31.98
CA GLU A 403 17.76 -8.33 -33.31
C GLU A 403 17.81 -6.83 -33.65
N ALA A 404 16.87 -6.03 -33.17
CA ALA A 404 16.85 -4.57 -33.36
C ALA A 404 17.85 -3.84 -32.44
N LEU A 405 18.40 -4.53 -31.45
CA LEU A 405 19.51 -4.09 -30.60
C LEU A 405 20.88 -4.30 -31.26
N MET A 406 20.94 -4.93 -32.45
CA MET A 406 22.15 -5.07 -33.27
C MET A 406 22.29 -3.87 -34.21
N PRO A 407 23.36 -3.06 -34.10
CA PRO A 407 23.72 -2.15 -35.17
C PRO A 407 24.04 -2.95 -36.44
N SER A 408 23.47 -2.56 -37.57
CA SER A 408 24.13 -2.72 -38.86
C SER A 408 25.53 -2.10 -38.76
N PRO A 409 26.60 -2.71 -39.32
CA PRO A 409 27.92 -2.11 -39.27
C PRO A 409 27.86 -0.67 -39.78
N LEU A 410 28.28 0.28 -38.94
CA LEU A 410 28.44 1.67 -39.32
C LEU A 410 29.44 1.73 -40.49
N ALA A 411 28.94 1.85 -41.71
CA ALA A 411 29.62 2.68 -42.70
C ALA A 411 29.59 4.09 -42.12
N LEU A 412 30.76 4.66 -41.81
CA LEU A 412 30.89 6.06 -41.42
C LEU A 412 30.51 6.94 -42.62
N PRO A 413 29.46 7.78 -42.54
CA PRO A 413 29.30 8.89 -43.47
C PRO A 413 29.87 10.16 -42.83
N ASP A 414 30.49 10.99 -43.66
CA ASP A 414 31.26 12.20 -43.32
C ASP A 414 30.65 13.14 -42.27
N ASP A 415 31.54 13.64 -41.40
CA ASP A 415 31.66 14.96 -40.74
C ASP A 415 30.45 15.75 -40.18
N GLN A 416 29.24 15.20 -40.07
CA GLN A 416 28.12 15.88 -39.37
C GLN A 416 27.35 15.01 -38.37
N VAL A 417 28.06 14.23 -37.55
CA VAL A 417 27.43 13.43 -36.50
C VAL A 417 27.22 14.27 -35.23
N SER A 418 25.96 14.58 -34.90
CA SER A 418 25.65 15.29 -33.66
C SER A 418 26.06 14.48 -32.41
N SER A 419 26.40 15.16 -31.32
CA SER A 419 26.69 14.55 -30.02
C SER A 419 25.55 13.66 -29.49
N ALA A 420 24.30 13.88 -29.92
CA ALA A 420 23.17 13.01 -29.60
C ALA A 420 23.24 11.64 -30.30
N THR A 421 23.79 11.59 -31.51
CA THR A 421 23.99 10.36 -32.29
C THR A 421 25.11 9.51 -31.70
N LEU A 422 26.19 10.15 -31.22
CA LEU A 422 27.26 9.48 -30.48
C LEU A 422 26.74 8.88 -29.15
N LEU A 423 25.92 9.63 -28.38
CA LEU A 423 25.33 9.12 -27.14
C LEU A 423 24.35 7.95 -27.39
N HIS A 424 23.61 7.97 -28.49
CA HIS A 424 22.73 6.87 -28.89
C HIS A 424 23.52 5.60 -29.24
N ALA A 425 24.66 5.75 -29.93
CA ALA A 425 25.59 4.66 -30.21
C ALA A 425 26.26 4.11 -28.94
N TYR A 426 26.60 4.97 -27.97
CA TYR A 426 27.11 4.54 -26.65
C TYR A 426 26.05 3.80 -25.82
N GLY A 427 24.80 4.26 -25.86
CA GLY A 427 23.70 3.62 -25.15
C GLY A 427 23.30 2.25 -25.71
N THR A 428 23.49 2.02 -27.01
CA THR A 428 23.37 0.68 -27.64
C THR A 428 24.61 -0.19 -27.35
N ALA A 429 25.80 0.40 -27.28
CA ALA A 429 27.02 -0.30 -26.85
C ALA A 429 27.03 -0.72 -25.36
N ALA A 430 26.36 0.02 -24.47
CA ALA A 430 26.18 -0.35 -23.07
C ALA A 430 25.25 -1.57 -22.88
N LEU A 431 24.26 -1.73 -23.76
CA LEU A 431 23.45 -2.96 -23.86
C LEU A 431 24.27 -4.12 -24.44
N ARG A 432 25.17 -3.86 -25.41
CA ARG A 432 26.12 -4.89 -25.90
C ARG A 432 27.00 -5.42 -24.78
N THR A 433 27.62 -4.57 -23.97
CA THR A 433 28.47 -5.03 -22.84
C THR A 433 27.65 -5.72 -21.75
N ALA A 434 26.40 -5.34 -21.52
CA ALA A 434 25.48 -6.08 -20.65
C ALA A 434 25.10 -7.47 -21.18
N ALA A 435 25.11 -7.66 -22.51
CA ALA A 435 24.84 -8.94 -23.16
C ALA A 435 26.10 -9.83 -23.35
N LEU A 436 27.30 -9.27 -23.18
CA LEU A 436 28.59 -9.89 -23.54
C LEU A 436 29.47 -10.29 -22.34
N GLN A 437 28.91 -10.50 -21.15
CA GLN A 437 29.59 -11.26 -20.10
C GLN A 437 29.20 -12.75 -20.23
N PRO A 438 30.02 -13.60 -20.87
CA PRO A 438 29.70 -15.01 -21.14
C PRO A 438 29.64 -15.91 -19.89
N SER A 439 29.81 -15.38 -18.67
CA SER A 439 29.87 -16.15 -17.43
C SER A 439 28.58 -16.17 -16.59
N GLU A 440 27.56 -15.37 -16.91
CA GLU A 440 26.32 -15.27 -16.08
C GLU A 440 25.06 -15.88 -16.73
N ARG A 441 25.18 -16.58 -17.85
CA ARG A 441 24.06 -17.35 -18.46
C ARG A 441 23.81 -18.66 -17.72
N ASP A 442 23.58 -18.57 -16.43
CA ASP A 442 23.19 -19.72 -15.62
C ASP A 442 21.75 -19.52 -15.15
N SER A 443 20.82 -20.23 -15.78
CA SER A 443 19.39 -20.22 -15.39
C SER A 443 19.19 -20.64 -13.93
N ALA A 444 20.20 -21.26 -13.31
CA ALA A 444 20.25 -21.55 -11.89
C ALA A 444 20.15 -20.30 -10.99
N PHE A 445 20.70 -19.14 -11.41
CA PHE A 445 20.66 -17.92 -10.60
C PHE A 445 19.33 -17.17 -10.68
N PHE A 446 18.59 -17.36 -11.78
CA PHE A 446 17.30 -16.71 -12.04
C PHE A 446 16.23 -17.78 -12.31
N PRO A 447 15.80 -18.52 -11.28
CA PRO A 447 14.87 -19.64 -11.45
C PRO A 447 13.55 -19.19 -12.07
N VAL A 448 13.20 -19.81 -13.21
CA VAL A 448 11.99 -19.48 -13.97
C VAL A 448 10.74 -19.72 -13.12
N GLY A 449 9.81 -18.75 -13.13
CA GLY A 449 8.55 -18.86 -12.41
C GLY A 449 8.63 -18.59 -10.91
N GLN A 450 9.83 -18.31 -10.37
CA GLN A 450 10.00 -17.95 -8.96
C GLN A 450 10.18 -16.45 -8.79
N TYR A 451 9.27 -15.84 -8.04
CA TYR A 451 9.21 -14.40 -7.86
C TYR A 451 9.17 -13.98 -6.39
N ASP A 452 9.54 -12.73 -6.13
CA ASP A 452 9.35 -12.08 -4.83
C ASP A 452 7.88 -11.72 -4.56
N GLU A 453 7.57 -11.26 -3.34
CA GLU A 453 6.21 -10.85 -2.97
C GLU A 453 5.71 -9.65 -3.79
N HIS A 454 6.61 -8.97 -4.49
CA HIS A 454 6.35 -7.88 -5.41
C HIS A 454 6.43 -8.34 -6.87
N GLN A 455 6.34 -9.65 -7.12
CA GLN A 455 6.38 -10.29 -8.44
C GLN A 455 7.66 -10.00 -9.23
N GLN A 456 8.80 -9.80 -8.55
CA GLN A 456 10.10 -9.60 -9.20
C GLN A 456 10.88 -10.91 -9.25
N GLN A 457 11.64 -11.13 -10.32
CA GLN A 457 12.48 -12.32 -10.45
C GLN A 457 13.38 -12.48 -9.21
N ILE A 458 13.49 -13.68 -8.66
CA ILE A 458 14.45 -13.96 -7.59
C ILE A 458 15.86 -13.98 -8.20
N ASP A 459 16.80 -13.31 -7.52
CA ASP A 459 18.23 -13.31 -7.84
C ASP A 459 18.98 -14.11 -6.77
N LEU A 460 19.46 -15.29 -7.14
CA LEU A 460 20.23 -16.21 -6.28
C LEU A 460 21.74 -16.13 -6.52
N ARG A 461 22.24 -15.08 -7.19
CA ARG A 461 23.68 -14.92 -7.38
C ARG A 461 24.34 -14.80 -6.00
N PRO A 462 25.45 -15.55 -5.75
CA PRO A 462 26.08 -15.59 -4.43
C PRO A 462 26.77 -14.27 -4.05
N ARG A 463 27.05 -13.41 -5.03
CA ARG A 463 27.71 -12.12 -4.84
C ARG A 463 27.04 -11.07 -5.72
N ASN A 464 26.93 -9.85 -5.18
CA ASN A 464 26.53 -8.67 -5.93
C ASN A 464 27.14 -7.41 -5.27
N SER A 465 27.10 -6.29 -5.99
CA SER A 465 27.70 -5.02 -5.60
C SER A 465 27.25 -4.45 -4.24
N TRP A 466 26.15 -4.95 -3.65
CA TRP A 466 25.75 -4.61 -2.29
C TRP A 466 26.81 -5.01 -1.24
N THR A 467 27.51 -6.11 -1.51
CA THR A 467 28.49 -6.72 -0.60
C THR A 467 29.94 -6.52 -1.03
N LEU A 468 30.17 -6.09 -2.28
CA LEU A 468 31.52 -5.94 -2.83
C LEU A 468 32.25 -4.72 -2.24
N PRO A 469 33.57 -4.82 -2.00
CA PRO A 469 34.42 -3.69 -1.66
C PRO A 469 34.60 -2.74 -2.86
N PHE A 470 35.09 -1.53 -2.59
CA PHE A 470 35.20 -0.45 -3.62
C PHE A 470 35.98 -0.84 -4.88
N ASN A 471 37.01 -1.68 -4.74
CA ASN A 471 37.90 -2.09 -5.83
C ASN A 471 37.35 -3.25 -6.67
N GLU A 472 36.18 -3.79 -6.32
CA GLU A 472 35.51 -4.89 -7.04
C GLU A 472 34.18 -4.46 -7.67
N ILE A 473 33.75 -3.20 -7.48
CA ILE A 473 32.55 -2.67 -8.12
C ILE A 473 32.86 -2.39 -9.59
N ASP A 474 32.08 -2.99 -10.49
CA ASP A 474 32.17 -2.74 -11.93
C ASP A 474 31.97 -1.25 -12.25
N LEU A 475 32.86 -0.69 -13.06
CA LEU A 475 32.82 0.74 -13.39
C LEU A 475 31.56 1.11 -14.18
N THR A 476 31.04 0.19 -14.98
CA THR A 476 29.77 0.42 -15.69
C THR A 476 28.62 0.53 -14.70
N GLU A 477 28.53 -0.38 -13.73
CA GLU A 477 27.54 -0.26 -12.64
C GLU A 477 27.71 1.03 -11.84
N PHE A 478 28.94 1.43 -11.51
CA PHE A 478 29.20 2.69 -10.83
C PHE A 478 28.62 3.88 -11.61
N LEU A 479 28.93 3.98 -12.91
CA LEU A 479 28.46 5.07 -13.77
C LEU A 479 26.94 5.04 -13.92
N GLU A 480 26.32 3.87 -14.10
CA GLU A 480 24.86 3.73 -14.16
C GLU A 480 24.21 4.22 -12.86
N VAL A 481 24.75 3.86 -11.70
CA VAL A 481 24.25 4.32 -10.40
C VAL A 481 24.37 5.83 -10.27
N GLN A 482 25.48 6.46 -10.68
CA GLN A 482 25.60 7.92 -10.64
C GLN A 482 24.61 8.60 -11.59
N VAL A 483 24.46 8.10 -12.82
CA VAL A 483 23.54 8.68 -13.79
C VAL A 483 22.09 8.59 -13.31
N ILE A 484 21.66 7.42 -12.83
CA ILE A 484 20.27 7.17 -12.42
C ILE A 484 19.94 7.87 -11.10
N ASN A 485 20.84 7.82 -10.11
CA ASN A 485 20.54 8.26 -8.75
C ASN A 485 20.92 9.72 -8.49
N VAL A 486 21.80 10.32 -9.30
CA VAL A 486 22.31 11.69 -9.10
C VAL A 486 21.96 12.59 -10.28
N THR A 487 22.42 12.24 -11.49
CA THR A 487 22.24 13.09 -12.68
C THR A 487 20.77 13.24 -13.05
N ALA A 488 20.00 12.15 -13.02
CA ALA A 488 18.58 12.16 -13.35
C ALA A 488 17.75 13.05 -12.39
N PRO A 489 17.83 12.90 -11.05
CA PRO A 489 17.17 13.82 -10.13
C PRO A 489 17.57 15.28 -10.33
N PHE A 490 18.87 15.57 -10.53
CA PHE A 490 19.35 16.92 -10.79
C PHE A 490 18.73 17.51 -12.07
N LEU A 491 18.75 16.76 -13.17
CA LEU A 491 18.16 17.17 -14.44
C LEU A 491 16.67 17.43 -14.29
N LEU A 492 15.92 16.51 -13.67
CA LEU A 492 14.48 16.66 -13.49
C LEU A 492 14.15 17.89 -12.66
N ILE A 493 14.83 18.11 -11.52
CA ILE A 493 14.61 19.28 -10.66
C ILE A 493 14.93 20.57 -11.44
N SER A 494 16.08 20.62 -12.11
CA SER A 494 16.53 21.79 -12.86
C SER A 494 15.60 22.14 -14.02
N ARG A 495 15.25 21.15 -14.84
CA ARG A 495 14.49 21.36 -16.08
C ARG A 495 12.98 21.46 -15.86
N LEU A 496 12.43 20.87 -14.80
CA LEU A 496 11.01 20.98 -14.46
C LEU A 496 10.70 22.16 -13.52
N HIS A 497 11.70 22.89 -13.03
CA HIS A 497 11.50 24.10 -12.23
C HIS A 497 10.51 25.10 -12.88
N PRO A 498 10.58 25.44 -14.18
CA PRO A 498 9.60 26.34 -14.77
C PRO A 498 8.18 25.76 -14.79
N LEU A 499 8.03 24.44 -14.92
CA LEU A 499 6.73 23.76 -14.91
C LEU A 499 6.13 23.73 -13.50
N LEU A 500 6.98 23.52 -12.49
CA LEU A 500 6.61 23.71 -11.10
C LEU A 500 6.11 25.13 -10.91
N CYS A 501 6.86 26.16 -11.34
CA CYS A 501 6.52 27.60 -11.25
C CYS A 501 5.23 28.03 -11.97
N ARG A 502 4.68 27.22 -12.88
CA ARG A 502 3.36 27.47 -13.50
C ARG A 502 2.17 27.07 -12.62
N SER A 503 2.38 26.22 -11.62
CA SER A 503 1.29 25.80 -10.72
C SER A 503 0.66 26.97 -9.97
N SER A 504 -0.68 26.96 -9.88
CA SER A 504 -1.47 27.83 -9.00
C SER A 504 -1.50 27.33 -7.56
N PHE A 505 -0.93 26.15 -7.28
CA PHE A 505 -0.82 25.63 -5.92
C PHE A 505 0.23 26.40 -5.14
N ALA A 506 -0.18 26.96 -4.00
CA ALA A 506 0.69 27.79 -3.17
C ALA A 506 1.94 27.04 -2.68
N GLN A 507 1.88 25.72 -2.51
CA GLN A 507 2.96 24.92 -1.95
C GLN A 507 3.29 23.76 -2.90
N ARG A 508 4.42 23.83 -3.61
CA ARG A 508 4.90 22.68 -4.41
C ARG A 508 5.92 21.88 -3.64
N PHE A 509 6.00 20.60 -3.94
CA PHE A 509 6.85 19.69 -3.19
C PHE A 509 7.79 18.90 -4.09
N ILE A 510 9.04 18.78 -3.63
CA ILE A 510 10.01 17.85 -4.22
C ILE A 510 10.46 16.90 -3.11
N VAL A 511 10.31 15.60 -3.32
CA VAL A 511 10.80 14.58 -2.39
C VAL A 511 11.85 13.72 -3.08
N ASN A 512 13.05 13.75 -2.54
CA ASN A 512 14.15 12.88 -2.94
C ASN A 512 14.16 11.64 -2.03
N VAL A 513 13.90 10.46 -2.59
CA VAL A 513 13.94 9.20 -1.82
C VAL A 513 15.40 8.80 -1.60
N SER A 514 15.90 9.13 -0.41
CA SER A 514 17.27 8.87 0.01
C SER A 514 17.33 7.71 1.01
N ALA A 515 18.45 7.56 1.72
CA ALA A 515 18.61 6.58 2.78
C ALA A 515 19.79 6.94 3.71
N ILE A 516 19.88 6.30 4.88
CA ILE A 516 21.01 6.45 5.83
C ILE A 516 22.39 6.16 5.23
N GLU A 517 22.44 5.42 4.12
CA GLU A 517 23.62 5.21 3.27
C GLU A 517 24.27 6.53 2.84
N GLY A 518 23.48 7.59 2.66
CA GLY A 518 23.97 8.93 2.33
C GLY A 518 24.53 9.74 3.49
N GLN A 519 24.34 9.31 4.74
CA GLN A 519 24.82 10.05 5.92
C GLN A 519 26.32 9.89 6.13
N PHE A 520 27.01 11.01 6.39
CA PHE A 520 28.46 11.01 6.64
C PHE A 520 28.81 10.53 8.05
N ALA A 521 27.96 10.84 9.04
CA ALA A 521 28.21 10.51 10.45
C ALA A 521 28.09 9.00 10.77
N ASN A 522 27.48 8.21 9.88
CA ASN A 522 27.30 6.77 10.10
C ASN A 522 28.55 5.98 9.72
N THR A 523 28.94 5.02 10.56
CA THR A 523 30.01 4.07 10.25
C THR A 523 29.65 3.24 9.00
N LYS A 524 30.50 3.30 7.98
CA LYS A 524 30.34 2.54 6.72
C LYS A 524 31.19 1.27 6.76
N ARG A 525 30.71 0.22 6.10
CA ARG A 525 31.37 -1.11 6.07
C ARG A 525 32.42 -1.25 4.96
N GLY A 526 32.60 -0.24 4.11
CA GLY A 526 33.49 -0.29 2.95
C GLY A 526 32.94 -1.03 1.71
N SER A 527 31.68 -1.50 1.77
CA SER A 527 30.96 -2.10 0.64
C SER A 527 29.96 -1.13 0.01
N HIS A 528 29.44 -1.46 -1.19
CA HIS A 528 28.41 -0.71 -1.94
C HIS A 528 28.65 0.81 -2.01
N VAL A 529 29.92 1.20 -2.14
CA VAL A 529 30.37 2.59 -2.04
C VAL A 529 29.72 3.49 -3.09
N HIS A 530 29.46 2.97 -4.29
CA HIS A 530 28.76 3.68 -5.36
C HIS A 530 27.35 4.15 -4.96
N THR A 531 26.61 3.33 -4.20
CA THR A 531 25.29 3.70 -3.67
C THR A 531 25.41 4.72 -2.54
N ASN A 532 26.36 4.54 -1.62
CA ASN A 532 26.62 5.51 -0.54
C ASN A 532 26.93 6.90 -1.12
N MET A 533 27.84 6.96 -2.10
CA MET A 533 28.18 8.20 -2.81
C MET A 533 26.96 8.82 -3.48
N ALA A 534 26.15 8.03 -4.20
CA ALA A 534 24.98 8.55 -4.88
C ALA A 534 23.92 9.11 -3.92
N LYS A 535 23.67 8.43 -2.79
CA LYS A 535 22.73 8.90 -1.76
C LYS A 535 23.24 10.14 -1.03
N ALA A 536 24.55 10.22 -0.77
CA ALA A 536 25.18 11.42 -0.23
C ALA A 536 25.05 12.61 -1.19
N SER A 537 25.29 12.41 -2.49
CA SER A 537 25.10 13.43 -3.52
C SER A 537 23.64 13.90 -3.61
N LEU A 538 22.67 12.98 -3.51
CA LEU A 538 21.25 13.32 -3.51
C LEU A 538 20.84 14.11 -2.25
N ASN A 539 21.39 13.75 -1.08
CA ASN A 539 21.25 14.52 0.15
C ASN A 539 21.84 15.93 0.01
N MET A 540 23.05 16.03 -0.54
CA MET A 540 23.71 17.31 -0.77
C MET A 540 22.95 18.19 -1.77
N LEU A 541 22.31 17.59 -2.78
CA LEU A 541 21.43 18.31 -3.71
C LEU A 541 20.23 18.92 -2.96
N THR A 542 19.57 18.15 -2.10
CA THR A 542 18.49 18.67 -1.24
C THR A 542 18.99 19.83 -0.37
N HIS A 543 20.11 19.62 0.33
CA HIS A 543 20.68 20.63 1.23
C HIS A 543 21.06 21.92 0.50
N SER A 544 21.67 21.82 -0.68
CA SER A 544 22.21 22.98 -1.40
C SER A 544 21.15 23.77 -2.18
N ALA A 545 20.16 23.10 -2.78
CA ALA A 545 19.22 23.78 -3.69
C ALA A 545 17.89 24.18 -3.03
N SER A 546 17.53 23.57 -1.89
CA SER A 546 16.25 23.82 -1.20
C SER A 546 15.99 25.29 -0.88
N ALA A 547 16.97 26.01 -0.32
CA ALA A 547 16.81 27.42 0.04
C ALA A 547 16.49 28.32 -1.17
N ARG A 548 17.01 28.01 -2.36
CA ARG A 548 16.68 28.75 -3.59
C ARG A 548 15.28 28.43 -4.08
N LEU A 549 14.89 27.16 -4.05
CA LEU A 549 13.57 26.67 -4.47
C LEU A 549 12.45 27.18 -3.54
N ALA A 550 12.72 27.29 -2.24
CA ALA A 550 11.76 27.80 -1.25
C ALA A 550 11.34 29.25 -1.55
N ARG A 551 12.21 30.08 -2.18
CA ARG A 551 11.85 31.43 -2.63
C ARG A 551 10.77 31.44 -3.72
N ASP A 552 10.62 30.34 -4.44
CA ASP A 552 9.60 30.15 -5.47
C ASP A 552 8.41 29.30 -4.93
N ASN A 553 8.33 29.12 -3.60
CA ASN A 553 7.38 28.27 -2.90
C ASN A 553 7.43 26.78 -3.32
N ILE A 554 8.64 26.29 -3.57
CA ILE A 554 8.93 24.89 -3.89
C ILE A 554 9.75 24.29 -2.74
N PHE A 555 9.14 23.39 -1.96
CA PHE A 555 9.71 22.80 -0.76
C PHE A 555 10.31 21.44 -1.07
N MET A 556 11.64 21.40 -1.13
CA MET A 556 12.40 20.18 -1.41
C MET A 556 12.95 19.55 -0.12
N ASN A 557 12.73 18.25 0.06
CA ASN A 557 13.22 17.45 1.19
C ASN A 557 13.72 16.06 0.75
N SER A 558 14.62 15.48 1.54
CA SER A 558 15.05 14.09 1.42
C SER A 558 14.30 13.22 2.43
N VAL A 559 13.96 11.98 2.06
CA VAL A 559 13.26 11.04 2.94
C VAL A 559 13.89 9.66 2.87
N ASP A 560 14.19 9.08 4.03
CA ASP A 560 14.53 7.67 4.21
C ASP A 560 13.24 6.86 4.39
N PRO A 561 12.95 5.88 3.50
CA PRO A 561 11.71 5.11 3.53
C PRO A 561 11.69 4.01 4.62
N GLY A 562 12.78 3.83 5.36
CA GLY A 562 12.94 2.73 6.30
C GLY A 562 13.36 1.42 5.64
N TRP A 563 13.56 0.41 6.47
CA TRP A 563 14.04 -0.90 6.05
C TRP A 563 12.87 -1.78 5.62
N ILE A 564 12.61 -1.80 4.31
CA ILE A 564 11.48 -2.53 3.69
C ILE A 564 11.90 -3.64 2.73
N SER A 565 13.21 -3.78 2.46
CA SER A 565 13.75 -4.85 1.60
C SER A 565 15.24 -5.05 1.85
N GLN A 566 15.81 -6.12 1.30
CA GLN A 566 17.25 -6.36 1.29
C GLN A 566 17.79 -6.56 -0.12
N GLN A 567 19.03 -6.12 -0.33
CA GLN A 567 19.77 -6.29 -1.58
C GLN A 567 20.97 -7.23 -1.42
N SER A 568 21.25 -7.67 -0.19
CA SER A 568 22.28 -8.68 0.05
C SER A 568 21.94 -9.96 -0.71
N PRO A 569 22.94 -10.64 -1.29
CA PRO A 569 22.77 -11.93 -1.97
C PRO A 569 21.90 -12.90 -1.15
N LEU A 570 20.89 -13.47 -1.80
CA LEU A 570 20.15 -14.60 -1.25
C LEU A 570 20.87 -15.86 -1.68
N THR A 571 21.33 -16.66 -0.71
CA THR A 571 21.95 -17.95 -0.99
C THR A 571 20.91 -19.03 -1.29
N ASN A 572 19.66 -18.87 -0.86
CA ASN A 572 18.51 -19.72 -1.19
C ASN A 572 17.16 -19.04 -0.85
N VAL A 573 16.05 -19.71 -1.15
CA VAL A 573 14.67 -19.22 -0.93
C VAL A 573 14.26 -19.24 0.55
N GLU A 574 14.83 -20.11 1.38
CA GLU A 574 14.51 -20.17 2.81
C GLU A 574 15.05 -18.96 3.57
N ASP A 575 16.27 -18.53 3.24
CA ASP A 575 16.89 -17.33 3.80
C ASP A 575 16.04 -16.10 3.53
N ARG A 576 15.38 -16.04 2.38
CA ARG A 576 14.42 -14.97 2.06
C ARG A 576 13.23 -14.96 3.01
N LYS A 577 12.59 -16.11 3.28
CA LYS A 577 11.44 -16.17 4.19
C LYS A 577 11.83 -15.68 5.59
N LYS A 578 13.03 -16.07 6.05
CA LYS A 578 13.60 -15.58 7.31
C LYS A 578 13.82 -14.06 7.27
N ILE A 579 14.42 -13.53 6.21
CA ILE A 579 14.65 -12.08 6.07
C ILE A 579 13.33 -11.30 6.03
N GLN A 580 12.33 -11.79 5.32
CA GLN A 580 11.03 -11.12 5.23
C GLN A 580 10.34 -11.03 6.60
N GLN A 581 10.48 -12.06 7.45
CA GLN A 581 10.02 -12.03 8.83
C GLN A 581 10.78 -11.04 9.73
N LEU A 582 11.97 -10.60 9.29
CA LEU A 582 12.79 -9.61 10.00
C LEU A 582 12.53 -8.16 9.56
N LEU A 583 11.81 -7.94 8.46
CA LEU A 583 11.54 -6.60 7.97
C LEU A 583 10.56 -5.87 8.90
N PRO A 584 10.94 -4.72 9.47
CA PRO A 584 10.11 -4.00 10.43
C PRO A 584 8.94 -3.24 9.80
N LEU A 585 8.99 -3.01 8.49
CA LEU A 585 8.10 -2.12 7.74
C LEU A 585 7.80 -2.70 6.35
N ASP A 586 6.70 -2.26 5.75
CA ASP A 586 6.30 -2.65 4.39
C ASP A 586 6.28 -1.48 3.39
N LEU A 587 5.85 -1.75 2.15
CA LEU A 587 5.78 -0.74 1.09
C LEU A 587 4.80 0.40 1.37
N ILE A 588 3.72 0.15 2.11
CA ILE A 588 2.74 1.17 2.47
C ILE A 588 3.36 2.11 3.50
N ASP A 589 4.15 1.58 4.44
CA ASP A 589 4.90 2.38 5.40
C ASP A 589 5.98 3.24 4.73
N ALA A 590 6.67 2.72 3.72
CA ALA A 590 7.63 3.48 2.92
C ALA A 590 6.94 4.61 2.13
N ALA A 591 5.83 4.31 1.45
CA ALA A 591 5.04 5.32 0.75
C ALA A 591 4.50 6.40 1.69
N ALA A 592 4.06 6.01 2.90
CA ALA A 592 3.60 6.94 3.91
C ALA A 592 4.70 7.91 4.35
N ARG A 593 5.94 7.43 4.53
CA ARG A 593 7.11 8.30 4.83
C ARG A 593 7.41 9.27 3.71
N ILE A 594 7.43 8.79 2.46
CA ILE A 594 7.72 9.63 1.28
C ILE A 594 6.67 10.72 1.09
N CYS A 595 5.40 10.39 1.30
CA CYS A 595 4.31 11.37 1.20
C CYS A 595 4.16 12.27 2.44
N ASP A 596 4.83 11.98 3.55
CA ASP A 596 4.62 12.69 4.81
C ASP A 596 4.92 14.20 4.75
N PRO A 597 6.05 14.66 4.16
CA PRO A 597 6.32 16.09 4.04
C PRO A 597 5.27 16.83 3.21
N ILE A 598 4.65 16.14 2.25
CA ILE A 598 3.59 16.68 1.40
C ILE A 598 2.29 16.76 2.20
N PHE A 599 1.88 15.65 2.81
CA PHE A 599 0.58 15.56 3.47
C PHE A 599 0.54 16.45 4.70
N THR A 600 1.61 16.43 5.51
CA THR A 600 1.74 17.30 6.68
C THR A 600 1.78 18.76 6.26
N GLY A 601 2.54 19.13 5.22
CA GLY A 601 2.59 20.50 4.71
C GLY A 601 1.21 21.01 4.27
N ILE A 602 0.42 20.17 3.61
CA ILE A 602 -0.94 20.53 3.17
C ILE A 602 -1.91 20.68 4.34
N MET A 603 -1.87 19.79 5.32
CA MET A 603 -2.83 19.81 6.43
C MET A 603 -2.52 20.87 7.50
N THR A 604 -1.24 21.16 7.72
CA THR A 604 -0.80 22.03 8.82
C THR A 604 -0.33 23.40 8.33
N ALA A 605 -0.17 23.58 7.02
CA ALA A 605 0.54 24.71 6.40
C ALA A 605 2.02 24.86 6.84
N ASP A 606 2.56 23.90 7.61
CA ASP A 606 3.97 23.87 7.97
C ASP A 606 4.81 23.29 6.82
N VAL A 607 5.36 24.19 6.02
CA VAL A 607 6.13 23.87 4.81
C VAL A 607 7.62 24.01 5.06
N SER A 608 8.20 22.93 5.54
CA SER A 608 9.65 22.85 5.73
C SER A 608 10.37 22.44 4.43
N SER A 609 11.59 22.95 4.23
CA SER A 609 12.44 22.60 3.10
C SER A 609 13.89 22.51 3.53
N GLY A 610 14.67 21.67 2.83
CA GLY A 610 16.08 21.49 3.14
C GLY A 610 16.30 20.54 4.30
N ASN A 611 15.38 19.61 4.52
CA ASN A 611 15.46 18.62 5.60
C ASN A 611 15.73 17.21 5.07
N PHE A 612 16.33 16.39 5.92
CA PHE A 612 16.37 14.94 5.75
C PHE A 612 15.52 14.29 6.83
N TYR A 613 14.49 13.56 6.41
CA TYR A 613 13.57 12.86 7.29
C TYR A 613 13.89 11.37 7.38
N LYS A 614 13.90 10.86 8.62
CA LYS A 614 13.90 9.44 8.92
C LYS A 614 12.88 9.17 10.02
N ASP A 615 12.00 8.20 9.79
CA ASP A 615 10.96 7.79 10.73
C ASP A 615 10.07 8.97 11.20
N TYR A 616 9.69 9.84 10.25
CA TYR A 616 8.89 11.05 10.46
C TYR A 616 9.56 12.14 11.32
N GLN A 617 10.87 12.04 11.54
CA GLN A 617 11.66 13.00 12.31
C GLN A 617 12.84 13.53 11.49
N LEU A 618 13.31 14.73 11.84
CA LEU A 618 14.54 15.27 11.29
C LEU A 618 15.72 14.41 11.72
N THR A 619 16.61 14.11 10.77
CA THR A 619 17.87 13.43 11.04
C THR A 619 19.04 14.24 10.50
N SER A 620 20.23 13.98 11.02
CA SER A 620 21.48 14.55 10.49
C SER A 620 21.71 14.14 9.04
N TRP A 621 22.48 14.95 8.32
CA TRP A 621 22.81 14.73 6.91
C TRP A 621 23.68 13.53 6.60
#